data_AF-A0A0S7WRE9-F1
#
_entry.id   AF-A0A0S7WRE9-F1
#
_cell.length_a   1.000
_cell.length_b   1.000
_cell.length_c   1.000
_cell.angle_alpha   90.00
_cell.angle_beta   90.00
_cell.angle_gamma   90.00
#
_symmetry.space_group_name_H-M   'P 1'
#
loop_
_entity.id
_entity.type
_entity.pdbx_description
1 polymer ?
#
loop_
_entity_poly.entity_id
_entity_poly.type
_entity_poly.pdbx_seq_one_letter_code
_entity_poly.pdbx_strand_id
1 'polypeptide(L)'
;MNARRSIVFATLFCTVTVLVTVRATVRAQSGWPQWRGPRRDGVASKETLPKTWPTELKPVWKVEVGKGHSSPVVADGRVVLMARQEPNELILCL
;
A
#
# COMPACT_ATOMS: atom_id res chain seq x y z
N MET A 1 -26.49 26.87 -36.85
CA MET A 1 -25.23 27.10 -36.10
C MET A 1 -25.18 26.47 -34.70
N ASN A 2 -26.25 25.81 -34.21
CA ASN A 2 -26.34 25.41 -32.79
C ASN A 2 -25.87 23.97 -32.51
N ALA A 3 -26.07 23.03 -33.44
CA ALA A 3 -25.69 21.63 -33.25
C ALA A 3 -24.16 21.40 -33.15
N ARG A 4 -23.35 22.14 -33.92
CA ARG A 4 -21.88 22.04 -33.87
C ARG A 4 -21.30 22.51 -32.55
N ARG A 5 -21.91 23.52 -31.91
CA ARG A 5 -21.49 24.01 -30.58
C ARG A 5 -21.84 22.99 -29.50
N SER A 6 -23.07 22.44 -29.52
CA SER A 6 -23.51 21.42 -28.56
C SER A 6 -22.70 20.11 -28.61
N ILE A 7 -22.30 19.66 -29.81
CA ILE A 7 -21.47 18.46 -29.96
C ILE A 7 -20.07 18.68 -29.38
N VAL A 8 -19.46 19.85 -29.63
CA VAL A 8 -18.14 20.20 -29.08
C VAL A 8 -18.18 20.30 -27.56
N PHE A 9 -19.20 20.93 -26.96
CA PHE A 9 -19.36 20.99 -25.50
C PHE A 9 -19.58 19.61 -24.88
N ALA A 10 -20.34 18.73 -25.54
CA ALA A 10 -20.56 17.35 -25.07
C ALA A 10 -19.28 16.49 -25.16
N THR A 11 -18.48 16.64 -26.22
CA THR A 11 -17.18 15.94 -26.34
C THR A 11 -16.16 16.46 -25.33
N LEU A 12 -16.10 17.78 -25.11
CA LEU A 12 -15.22 18.40 -24.11
C LEU A 12 -15.59 17.94 -22.68
N PHE A 13 -16.88 17.87 -22.37
CA PHE A 13 -17.37 17.41 -21.07
C PHE A 13 -17.07 15.91 -20.84
N CYS A 14 -17.21 15.07 -21.87
CA CYS A 14 -16.90 13.64 -21.80
C CYS A 14 -15.38 13.40 -21.65
N THR A 15 -14.53 14.14 -22.37
CA THR A 15 -13.07 14.05 -22.23
C THR A 15 -12.58 14.57 -20.87
N VAL A 16 -13.13 15.67 -20.35
CA VAL A 16 -12.83 16.16 -18.99
C VAL A 16 -13.24 15.14 -17.93
N THR A 17 -14.41 14.50 -18.08
CA THR A 17 -14.87 13.47 -17.13
C THR A 17 -13.97 12.23 -17.14
N VAL A 18 -13.54 11.78 -18.32
CA VAL A 18 -12.57 10.66 -18.45
C VAL A 18 -11.19 11.02 -17.87
N LEU A 19 -10.71 12.27 -18.03
CA LEU A 19 -9.45 12.71 -17.45
C LEU A 19 -9.49 12.84 -15.92
N VAL A 20 -10.64 13.19 -15.33
CA VAL A 20 -10.81 13.28 -13.86
C VAL A 20 -10.91 11.89 -13.22
N THR A 21 -11.53 10.90 -13.87
CA THR A 21 -11.62 9.53 -13.33
C THR A 21 -10.29 8.77 -13.38
N VAL A 22 -9.43 9.04 -14.37
CA VAL A 22 -8.12 8.37 -14.50
C VAL A 22 -7.11 8.77 -13.41
N ARG A 23 -7.29 9.91 -12.72
CA ARG A 23 -6.37 10.33 -11.64
C ARG A 23 -6.52 9.55 -10.32
N ALA A 24 -7.54 8.71 -10.17
CA ALA A 24 -7.85 8.09 -8.88
C ALA A 24 -7.03 6.84 -8.51
N THR A 25 -6.17 6.31 -9.41
CA THR A 25 -5.59 4.96 -9.22
C THR A 25 -4.09 4.90 -8.94
N VAL A 26 -3.37 6.04 -8.91
CA VAL A 26 -1.96 6.06 -8.51
C VAL A 26 -1.82 6.69 -7.12
N ARG A 27 -2.40 6.03 -6.12
CA ARG A 27 -1.96 6.27 -4.74
C ARG A 27 -0.55 5.66 -4.67
N ALA A 28 0.47 6.48 -4.42
CA ALA A 28 1.81 5.96 -4.16
C ALA A 28 1.69 4.86 -3.11
N GLN A 29 2.16 3.66 -3.44
CA GLN A 29 2.06 2.49 -2.57
C GLN A 29 2.91 2.77 -1.33
N SER A 30 2.30 3.34 -0.30
CA SER A 30 2.94 3.57 0.99
C SER A 30 3.01 2.23 1.72
N GLY A 31 4.22 1.73 1.94
CA GLY A 31 4.47 0.51 2.72
C GLY A 31 5.10 -0.65 1.94
N TRP A 32 4.86 -1.87 2.41
CA TRP A 32 5.48 -3.12 1.97
C TRP A 32 4.41 -4.20 1.74
N PRO A 33 3.62 -4.10 0.67
CA PRO A 33 2.33 -4.80 0.57
C PRO A 33 2.42 -6.27 0.15
N GLN A 34 3.61 -6.77 -0.18
CA GLN A 34 3.81 -8.15 -0.66
C GLN A 34 5.21 -8.66 -0.31
N TRP A 35 5.44 -9.96 -0.52
CA TRP A 35 6.76 -10.57 -0.37
C TRP A 35 7.80 -9.82 -1.20
N ARG A 36 8.90 -9.43 -0.54
CA ARG A 36 9.99 -8.62 -1.10
C ARG A 36 9.58 -7.21 -1.57
N GLY A 37 8.46 -6.68 -1.08
CA GLY A 37 8.10 -5.28 -1.23
C GLY A 37 7.45 -4.94 -2.59
N PRO A 38 7.16 -3.64 -2.84
CA PRO A 38 6.39 -3.19 -4.00
C PRO A 38 6.92 -3.69 -5.35
N ARG A 39 8.25 -3.80 -5.47
CA ARG A 39 8.95 -4.22 -6.69
C ARG A 39 9.42 -5.68 -6.67
N ARG A 40 9.16 -6.43 -5.59
CA ARG A 40 9.65 -7.80 -5.35
C ARG A 40 11.18 -7.97 -5.37
N ASP A 41 11.93 -6.88 -5.30
CA ASP A 41 13.40 -6.92 -5.28
C ASP A 41 13.97 -6.99 -3.87
N GLY A 42 13.17 -6.71 -2.84
CA GLY A 42 13.59 -6.70 -1.43
C GLY A 42 14.24 -5.38 -1.02
N VAL A 43 13.98 -4.27 -1.73
CA VAL A 43 14.62 -2.98 -1.47
C VAL A 43 13.61 -1.95 -0.92
N ALA A 44 13.87 -1.45 0.29
CA ALA A 44 13.14 -0.33 0.91
C ALA A 44 13.69 1.03 0.44
N SER A 45 13.35 1.42 -0.79
CA SER A 45 14.01 2.51 -1.52
C SER A 45 13.54 3.93 -1.17
N LYS A 46 12.45 4.11 -0.41
CA LYS A 46 11.85 5.42 -0.11
C LYS A 46 11.84 5.76 1.39
N GLU A 47 12.55 5.00 2.20
CA GLU A 47 12.56 5.19 3.64
C GLU A 47 13.62 6.21 4.05
N THR A 48 13.26 7.13 4.95
CA THR A 48 14.22 8.00 5.63
C THR A 48 14.79 7.25 6.82
N LEU A 49 15.97 6.66 6.64
CA LEU A 49 16.67 5.93 7.69
C LEU A 49 17.60 6.86 8.47
N PRO A 50 17.84 6.60 9.77
CA PRO A 50 18.81 7.35 10.54
C PRO A 50 20.22 7.16 9.96
N LYS A 51 21.02 8.23 9.94
CA LYS A 51 22.43 8.18 9.47
C LYS A 51 23.32 7.32 10.37
N THR A 52 22.97 7.23 11.64
CA THR A 52 23.64 6.43 12.65
C THR A 52 22.60 5.71 13.49
N TRP A 53 22.81 4.41 13.69
CA TRP A 53 21.97 3.60 14.55
C TRP A 53 22.43 3.72 16.00
N PRO A 54 21.51 3.74 16.98
CA PRO A 54 21.87 3.65 18.38
C PRO A 54 22.44 2.26 18.68
N THR A 55 23.22 2.14 19.75
CA THR A 55 23.73 0.85 20.25
C THR A 55 22.59 -0.12 20.56
N GLU A 56 21.46 0.41 21.02
CA GLU A 56 20.25 -0.36 21.31
C GLU A 56 19.02 0.33 20.72
N LEU A 57 18.17 -0.44 20.04
CA LEU A 57 16.89 0.04 19.52
C LEU A 57 15.83 -0.08 20.61
N LYS A 58 15.15 1.03 20.93
CA LYS A 58 14.00 1.01 21.83
C LYS A 58 12.78 0.44 21.08
N PRO A 59 12.18 -0.68 21.53
CA PRO A 59 10.97 -1.20 20.92
C PRO A 59 9.81 -0.21 21.08
N VAL A 60 9.07 0.06 20.00
CA VAL A 60 7.88 0.92 20.02
C VAL A 60 6.65 0.12 20.45
N TRP A 61 6.52 -1.11 19.95
CA TRP A 61 5.49 -2.06 20.32
C TRP A 61 5.97 -3.49 20.08
N LYS A 62 5.30 -4.44 20.71
CA LYS A 62 5.52 -5.89 20.53
C LYS A 62 4.21 -6.62 20.80
N VAL A 63 3.92 -7.65 20.01
CA VAL A 63 2.78 -8.52 20.21
C VAL A 63 3.17 -9.97 19.89
N GLU A 64 2.65 -10.91 20.67
CA GLU A 64 2.80 -12.33 20.40
C GLU A 64 1.71 -12.77 19.41
N VAL A 65 2.12 -13.41 18.32
CA VAL A 65 1.22 -13.75 17.19
C VAL A 65 0.99 -15.24 17.02
N GLY A 66 1.78 -16.09 17.68
CA GLY A 66 1.80 -17.54 17.46
C GLY A 66 2.91 -17.97 16.49
N LYS A 67 2.80 -19.17 15.93
CA LYS A 67 3.80 -19.73 15.00
C LYS A 67 3.51 -19.28 13.57
N GLY A 68 4.51 -19.08 12.71
CA GLY A 68 4.25 -18.73 11.31
C GLY A 68 5.52 -18.68 10.48
N HIS A 69 5.40 -18.92 9.18
CA HIS A 69 6.52 -18.90 8.22
C HIS A 69 6.42 -17.77 7.19
N SER A 70 5.29 -17.06 7.13
CA SER A 70 5.11 -15.93 6.23
C SER A 70 5.89 -14.71 6.71
N SER A 71 6.49 -13.95 5.80
CA SER A 71 6.96 -12.60 6.10
C SER A 71 5.76 -11.67 6.34
N PRO A 72 5.81 -10.77 7.35
CA PRO A 72 4.78 -9.75 7.50
C PRO A 72 4.83 -8.77 6.33
N VAL A 73 3.67 -8.24 5.96
CA VAL A 73 3.51 -7.17 4.97
C VAL A 73 2.84 -5.97 5.62
N VAL A 74 3.09 -4.77 5.09
CA VAL A 74 2.50 -3.53 5.58
C VAL A 74 1.70 -2.88 4.47
N ALA A 75 0.40 -2.68 4.72
CA ALA A 75 -0.52 -1.99 3.83
C ALA A 75 -1.43 -1.07 4.65
N ASP A 76 -1.61 0.17 4.18
CA ASP A 76 -2.47 1.17 4.83
C ASP A 76 -2.21 1.35 6.33
N GLY A 77 -0.93 1.29 6.72
CA GLY A 77 -0.48 1.47 8.11
C GLY A 77 -0.73 0.26 9.03
N ARG A 78 -1.14 -0.88 8.48
CA ARG A 78 -1.39 -2.13 9.22
C ARG A 78 -0.38 -3.19 8.89
N VAL A 79 -0.05 -4.04 9.87
CA VAL A 79 0.80 -5.22 9.64
C VAL A 79 -0.09 -6.43 9.42
N VAL A 80 0.07 -7.10 8.29
CA VAL A 80 -0.67 -8.31 7.94
C VAL A 80 0.28 -9.49 7.87
N LEU A 81 -0.09 -10.61 8.49
CA LEU A 81 0.73 -11.83 8.50
C LEU A 81 -0.13 -13.08 8.71
N MET A 82 0.40 -14.24 8.30
CA MET A 82 -0.20 -15.53 8.64
C MET A 82 0.42 -16.05 9.93
N ALA A 83 -0.42 -16.56 10.82
CA ALA A 83 0.00 -17.19 12.05
C ALA A 83 -0.87 -18.40 12.38
N ARG A 84 -0.31 -19.33 13.15
CA ARG A 84 -0.97 -20.49 13.71
C ARG A 84 -1.07 -20.32 15.21
N GLN A 85 -2.31 -20.34 15.68
CA GLN A 85 -2.69 -20.35 17.09
C GLN A 85 -3.64 -21.54 17.24
N GLU A 86 -3.14 -22.63 17.83
CA GLU A 86 -3.85 -23.91 17.85
C GLU A 86 -5.31 -23.75 18.33
N PRO A 87 -6.29 -24.35 17.63
CA PRO A 87 -6.15 -25.26 16.47
C PRO A 87 -6.13 -24.55 15.10
N ASN A 88 -6.08 -23.22 15.08
CA ASN A 88 -6.40 -22.41 13.91
C ASN A 88 -5.17 -21.90 13.17
N GLU A 89 -5.29 -21.80 11.85
CA GLU A 89 -4.45 -20.93 11.02
C GLU A 89 -5.22 -19.65 10.69
N LEU A 90 -4.57 -18.51 10.93
CA LEU A 90 -5.18 -17.19 10.91
C LEU A 90 -4.39 -16.26 9.99
N ILE A 91 -5.11 -15.32 9.39
CA ILE A 91 -4.52 -14.09 8.87
C ILE A 91 -4.77 -13.02 9.93
N LEU A 92 -3.70 -12.52 10.53
CA LEU A 92 -3.76 -11.44 11.51
C LEU A 92 -3.56 -10.10 10.80
N CYS A 93 -4.33 -9.10 11.22
CA CYS A 93 -4.21 -7.71 10.80
C CYS A 93 -4.07 -6.87 12.07
N LEU A 94 -2.88 -6.32 12.27
CA LEU A 94 -2.48 -5.54 13.44
C LEU A 94 -2.53 -4.05 13.09
#